data_AF-A0A8B6EIU9-F1
#
_entry.id   AF-A0A8B6EIU9-F1
#
_cell.length_a   1.000
_cell.length_b   1.000
_cell.length_c   1.000
_cell.angle_alpha   90.00
_cell.angle_beta   90.00
_cell.angle_gamma   90.00
#
_symmetry.space_group_name_H-M   'P 1'
#
loop_
_entity.id
_entity.type
_entity.pdbx_description
1 polymer ?
#
loop_
_entity_poly.entity_id
_entity_poly.type
_entity_poly.pdbx_seq_one_letter_code
_entity_poly.pdbx_strand_id
1 'polypeptide(L)'
;MSHLLSLSLQYLPSIPRVKLLTMEDNDVDNFKGLGNLKSLDDLYLRGNPITFLINYRQRVFQILPQLKRLDGIPRLQSDLEFDPEYGDMDESMNDSSCVIL
;
A
#
# COMPACT_ATOMS: atom_id res chain seq x y z
N MET A 1 19.62 5.83 21.06
CA MET A 1 18.21 6.14 20.75
C MET A 1 18.17 6.93 19.45
N SER A 2 18.38 6.25 18.32
CA SER A 2 18.27 6.84 17.00
C SER A 2 16.81 6.72 16.58
N HIS A 3 16.07 7.82 16.69
CA HIS A 3 14.79 7.96 15.99
C HIS A 3 15.11 8.00 14.50
N LEU A 4 15.09 6.83 13.86
CA LEU A 4 15.08 6.74 12.41
C LEU A 4 13.78 7.40 11.95
N LEU A 5 13.92 8.39 11.07
CA LEU A 5 12.80 9.08 10.46
C LEU A 5 11.96 8.06 9.69
N SER A 6 10.84 7.63 10.27
CA SER A 6 9.86 6.81 9.55
C SER A 6 9.51 7.54 8.24
N LEU A 7 9.82 6.90 7.12
CA LEU A 7 9.64 7.47 5.80
C LEU A 7 8.14 7.37 5.45
N SER A 8 7.35 8.37 5.82
CA SER A 8 5.91 8.30 5.57
C SER A 8 5.58 8.65 4.11
N LEU A 9 4.84 7.74 3.45
CA LEU A 9 4.31 7.89 2.09
C LEU A 9 3.48 9.19 1.90
N GLN A 10 2.98 9.79 3.00
CA GLN A 10 2.23 11.05 2.98
C GLN A 10 3.08 12.26 2.54
N TYR A 11 4.40 12.21 2.70
CA TYR A 11 5.30 13.32 2.38
C TYR A 11 5.87 13.23 0.97
N LEU A 12 5.55 12.18 0.22
CA LEU A 12 5.91 12.11 -1.18
C LEU A 12 5.13 13.18 -1.95
N PRO A 13 5.80 14.09 -2.68
CA PRO A 13 5.10 15.00 -3.57
C PRO A 13 4.25 14.19 -4.54
N SER A 14 3.13 14.72 -5.00
CA SER A 14 2.35 14.04 -6.04
C SER A 14 3.24 13.84 -7.27
N ILE A 15 3.63 12.59 -7.57
CA ILE A 15 4.52 12.28 -8.68
C ILE A 15 3.70 11.64 -9.80
N PRO A 16 3.09 12.44 -10.69
CA PRO A 16 2.11 11.95 -11.68
C PRO A 16 2.72 11.12 -12.82
N ARG A 17 4.03 10.89 -12.82
CA ARG A 17 4.75 10.19 -13.90
C ARG A 17 5.53 8.97 -13.44
N VAL A 18 5.57 8.69 -12.14
CA VAL A 18 6.35 7.56 -11.63
C VAL A 18 5.53 6.30 -11.80
N LYS A 19 6.03 5.42 -12.66
CA LYS A 19 5.44 4.10 -12.91
C LYS A 19 6.04 3.02 -12.01
N LEU A 20 7.28 3.20 -11.57
CA LEU A 20 7.97 2.25 -10.71
C LEU A 20 8.52 2.98 -9.50
N LEU A 21 8.12 2.54 -8.31
CA LEU A 21 8.64 3.03 -7.04
C LEU A 21 9.19 1.87 -6.22
N THR A 22 10.44 2.02 -5.80
CA THR A 22 11.12 1.09 -4.91
C THR A 22 11.40 1.81 -3.61
N MET A 23 10.81 1.33 -2.52
CA MET A 23 11.13 1.77 -1.16
C MET A 23 11.40 0.56 -0.29
N GLU A 24 12.33 -0.28 -0.71
CA GLU A 24 12.74 -1.46 0.05
C GLU A 24 13.58 -1.07 1.27
N ASP A 25 13.56 -1.88 2.33
CA ASP A 25 14.34 -1.70 3.56
C ASP A 25 14.17 -0.31 4.22
N ASN A 26 12.94 0.21 4.19
CA ASN A 26 12.56 1.43 4.89
C ASN A 26 11.70 1.10 6.12
N ASP A 27 11.37 2.14 6.90
CA ASP A 27 10.53 2.03 8.10
C ASP A 27 9.09 2.47 7.80
N VAL A 28 8.51 1.95 6.72
CA VAL A 28 7.10 2.15 6.36
C VAL A 28 6.25 1.15 7.14
N ASP A 29 5.49 1.65 8.10
CA ASP A 29 4.62 0.84 8.98
C ASP A 29 3.13 0.99 8.66
N ASN A 30 2.75 1.93 7.79
CA ASN A 30 1.36 2.25 7.49
C ASN A 30 1.12 2.62 6.01
N PHE A 31 -0.13 2.49 5.56
CA PHE A 31 -0.54 2.79 4.17
C PHE A 31 -0.80 4.29 3.91
N LYS A 32 -0.51 5.18 4.87
CA LYS A 32 -0.93 6.58 4.79
C LYS A 32 -0.18 7.31 3.69
N GLY A 33 -0.92 7.85 2.72
CA GLY A 33 -0.34 8.53 1.55
C GLY A 33 -0.06 7.61 0.38
N LEU A 34 -0.24 6.29 0.52
CA LEU A 34 -0.13 5.35 -0.60
C LEU A 34 -1.10 5.72 -1.73
N GLY A 35 -2.34 6.12 -1.40
CA GLY A 35 -3.36 6.54 -2.37
C GLY A 35 -3.01 7.79 -3.19
N ASN A 36 -1.98 8.55 -2.81
CA ASN A 36 -1.49 9.69 -3.60
C ASN A 36 -0.71 9.23 -4.83
N LEU A 37 -0.25 7.98 -4.86
CA LEU A 37 0.61 7.42 -5.92
C LEU A 37 -0.21 6.85 -7.08
N LYS A 38 -1.10 7.67 -7.64
CA LYS A 38 -2.10 7.27 -8.65
C LYS A 38 -1.55 6.84 -10.00
N SER A 39 -0.25 7.01 -10.26
CA SER A 39 0.39 6.72 -11.55
C SER A 39 1.30 5.48 -11.53
N LEU A 40 1.39 4.77 -10.40
CA LEU A 40 2.25 3.60 -10.25
C LEU A 40 1.71 2.35 -10.96
N ASP A 41 2.62 1.70 -11.68
CA ASP A 41 2.46 0.36 -12.27
C ASP A 41 3.14 -0.71 -11.39
N ASP A 42 4.34 -0.43 -10.86
CA ASP A 42 5.15 -1.34 -10.06
C ASP A 42 5.54 -0.70 -8.71
N LEU A 43 5.32 -1.42 -7.61
CA LEU A 43 5.67 -0.98 -6.26
C LEU A 43 6.46 -2.07 -5.53
N TYR A 44 7.56 -1.68 -4.88
CA TYR A 44 8.37 -2.56 -4.04
C TYR A 44 8.47 -1.98 -2.63
N LEU A 45 8.01 -2.73 -1.62
CA LEU A 45 8.04 -2.38 -0.19
C LEU A 45 8.68 -3.49 0.65
N ARG A 46 9.40 -4.44 0.05
CA ARG A 46 10.13 -5.49 0.79
C ARG A 46 11.01 -4.89 1.89
N GLY A 47 11.11 -5.58 3.02
CA GLY A 47 11.90 -5.09 4.15
C GLY A 47 11.25 -3.97 4.97
N ASN A 48 9.99 -3.61 4.69
CA ASN A 48 9.23 -2.66 5.50
C ASN A 48 8.28 -3.38 6.47
N PRO A 49 8.04 -2.83 7.68
CA PRO A 49 7.08 -3.39 8.64
C PRO A 49 5.68 -3.64 8.06
N ILE A 50 5.22 -2.80 7.12
CA ILE A 50 3.92 -2.93 6.45
C ILE A 50 3.72 -4.27 5.72
N THR A 51 4.81 -4.94 5.31
CA THR A 51 4.76 -6.23 4.61
C THR A 51 4.32 -7.39 5.49
N PHE A 52 4.38 -7.22 6.82
CA PHE A 52 3.93 -8.22 7.79
C PHE A 52 2.44 -8.09 8.13
N LEU A 53 1.76 -7.06 7.62
CA LEU A 53 0.33 -6.88 7.88
C LEU A 53 -0.47 -7.98 7.20
N ILE A 54 -1.49 -8.49 7.92
CA ILE A 54 -2.45 -9.40 7.33
C ILE A 54 -3.15 -8.71 6.16
N ASN A 55 -3.36 -9.45 5.09
CA ASN A 55 -3.94 -8.93 3.85
C ASN A 55 -3.16 -7.74 3.24
N TYR A 56 -1.86 -7.62 3.51
CA TYR A 56 -1.01 -6.54 2.98
C TYR A 56 -1.19 -6.35 1.48
N ARG A 57 -1.12 -7.43 0.69
CA ARG A 57 -1.29 -7.36 -0.77
C ARG A 57 -2.67 -6.86 -1.16
N GLN A 58 -3.72 -7.43 -0.58
CA GLN A 58 -5.11 -7.05 -0.84
C GLN A 58 -5.34 -5.58 -0.49
N ARG A 59 -4.85 -5.11 0.67
CA ARG A 59 -4.94 -3.71 1.09
C ARG A 59 -4.21 -2.79 0.11
N VAL A 60 -3.01 -3.14 -0.35
CA VAL A 60 -2.29 -2.36 -1.37
C VAL A 60 -3.09 -2.25 -2.67
N PHE A 61 -3.64 -3.36 -3.18
CA PHE A 61 -4.43 -3.37 -4.42
C PHE A 61 -5.82 -2.73 -4.27
N GLN A 62 -6.37 -2.66 -3.05
CA GLN A 62 -7.56 -1.85 -2.75
C GLN A 62 -7.24 -0.35 -2.80
N ILE A 63 -6.12 0.08 -2.23
CA ILE A 63 -5.72 1.50 -2.21
C ILE A 63 -5.21 1.96 -3.59
N LEU A 64 -4.50 1.09 -4.30
CA LEU A 64 -3.96 1.33 -5.64
C LEU A 64 -4.55 0.34 -6.64
N PRO A 65 -5.81 0.53 -7.06
CA PRO A 65 -6.46 -0.38 -8.00
C PRO A 65 -5.80 -0.36 -9.40
N GLN A 66 -5.06 0.69 -9.76
CA GLN A 66 -4.28 0.73 -11.00
C GLN A 66 -2.94 0.00 -10.95
N LEU A 67 -2.46 -0.41 -9.76
CA LEU A 67 -1.17 -1.06 -9.61
C LEU A 67 -1.16 -2.42 -10.34
N LYS A 68 -0.13 -2.66 -11.14
CA LYS A 68 0.03 -3.89 -11.93
C LYS A 68 0.84 -4.94 -11.18
N ARG A 69 1.86 -4.53 -10.43
CA ARG A 69 2.80 -5.44 -9.76
C ARG A 69 3.20 -4.91 -8.39
N LEU A 70 3.19 -5.80 -7.41
CA LEU A 70 3.60 -5.54 -6.03
C LEU A 70 4.71 -6.52 -5.65
N ASP A 71 5.85 -6.00 -5.24
CA ASP A 71 7.04 -6.75 -4.84
C ASP A 71 7.50 -7.75 -5.93
N GLY A 72 7.36 -7.35 -7.20
CA GLY A 72 7.67 -8.15 -8.38
C GLY A 72 6.59 -9.17 -8.77
N ILE A 73 5.54 -9.34 -7.96
CA ILE A 73 4.43 -10.27 -8.22
C ILE A 73 3.29 -9.48 -8.88
N PRO A 74 2.82 -9.87 -10.08
CA PRO A 74 1.68 -9.23 -10.71
C PRO A 74 0.41 -9.35 -9.88
N ARG A 75 -0.53 -8.42 -10.06
CA ARG A 75 -1.85 -8.49 -9.45
C ARG A 75 -2.52 -9.81 -9.84
N LEU A 76 -2.98 -10.56 -8.84
CA LEU A 76 -3.66 -11.84 -9.01
C LEU A 76 -5.15 -11.69 -8.73
N GLN A 77 -5.94 -12.65 -9.21
CA GLN A 77 -7.38 -12.72 -8.92
C GLN A 77 -7.65 -12.88 -7.41
N SER A 78 -6.80 -13.63 -6.71
CA SER A 78 -6.85 -13.80 -5.26
C SER A 78 -6.62 -12.49 -4.49
N ASP A 79 -5.99 -11.48 -5.10
CA ASP A 79 -5.83 -10.16 -4.49
C ASP A 79 -7.17 -9.36 -4.49
N LEU A 80 -8.21 -9.85 -5.19
CA LEU A 80 -9.56 -9.28 -5.24
C LEU A 80 -10.53 -9.94 -4.26
N GLU A 81 -10.23 -11.17 -3.85
CA GLU A 81 -11.05 -11.95 -2.92
C GLU A 81 -10.70 -11.51 -1.50
N PHE A 82 -11.38 -10.46 -1.04
CA PHE A 82 -11.33 -10.05 0.35
C PHE A 82 -12.26 -10.97 1.12
N ASP A 83 -11.71 -11.92 1.86
CA ASP A 83 -12.47 -12.72 2.82
C ASP A 83 -12.43 -11.99 4.19
N PRO A 84 -13.49 -11.25 4.56
CA PRO A 84 -13.53 -10.56 5.84
C PRO A 84 -13.66 -11.53 7.02
N GLU A 85 -13.90 -12.83 6.79
CA GLU A 85 -14.17 -13.82 7.84
C GLU A 85 -12.88 -14.29 8.55
N TYR A 86 -11.69 -14.05 7.98
CA TYR A 86 -10.39 -14.48 8.52
C TYR A 86 -9.40 -13.35 8.86
N GLY A 87 -9.82 -12.08 8.79
CA GLY A 87 -8.98 -10.93 9.13
C GLY A 87 -9.31 -10.37 10.51
N ASP A 88 -8.33 -10.37 11.43
CA ASP A 88 -8.45 -9.77 12.76
C ASP A 88 -9.11 -8.37 12.75
N MET A 89 -9.94 -8.16 13.77
CA MET A 89 -10.65 -6.93 14.13
C MET A 89 -9.70 -5.73 14.29
N ASP A 90 -9.41 -5.02 13.19
CA ASP A 90 -9.01 -3.61 13.21
C ASP A 90 -10.11 -2.79 12.54
N GLU A 91 -11.08 -2.43 13.37
CA GLU A 91 -12.13 -1.47 13.09
C GLU A 91 -11.55 -0.04 13.15
N SER A 92 -10.65 0.31 12.22
CA SER A 92 -10.22 1.70 12.05
C SER A 92 -9.77 2.06 10.62
N MET A 93 -10.52 1.63 9.62
CA MET A 93 -10.48 2.25 8.28
C MET A 93 -11.87 2.70 7.84
N ASN A 94 -12.48 3.56 8.66
CA ASN A 94 -13.36 4.60 8.14
C ASN A 94 -12.52 5.85 7.85
N ASP A 95 -11.82 5.88 6.72
CA ASP A 95 -11.62 7.16 6.03
C ASP A 95 -12.28 7.06 4.66
N SER A 96 -13.50 7.56 4.68
CA SER A 96 -14.37 7.77 3.55
C SER A 96 -13.71 8.64 2.50
N SER A 97 -13.19 8.04 1.42
CA SER A 97 -13.20 8.67 0.10
C SER A 97 -12.80 7.68 -0.99
N CYS A 98 -13.80 6.98 -1.53
CA CYS A 98 -13.84 6.64 -2.94
C CYS A 98 -15.31 6.48 -3.37
N VAL A 99 -15.91 7.65 -3.67
CA VAL A 99 -17.00 7.90 -4.63
C VAL A 99 -17.87 6.71 -5.03
N ILE A 100 -19.07 6.62 -4.44
CA ILE A 100 -20.24 6.12 -5.16
C ILE A 100 -20.89 7.34 -5.82
N LEU A 101 -20.74 7.40 -7.16
CA LEU A 101 -21.43 8.24 -8.15
C LEU A 101 -21.34 9.78 -7.98
#